data_AF-I4ECV8-F1
#
_entry.id   AF-I4ECV8-F1
#
_cell.length_a   1.000
_cell.length_b   1.000
_cell.length_c   1.000
_cell.angle_alpha   90.00
_cell.angle_beta   90.00
_cell.angle_gamma   90.00
#
_symmetry.space_group_name_H-M   'P 1'
#
loop_
_entity.id
_entity.type
_entity.pdbx_description
1 polymer ?
#
loop_
_entity_poly.entity_id
_entity_poly.type
_entity_poly.pdbx_seq_one_letter_code
_entity_poly.pdbx_strand_id
1 'polypeptide(L)'
;MIVRERVVTVMIASRRTLTHLIILTARVLAGAFGAPSSVSAAPDWASQAESVCSQGVTSAQQAPHVGNIDDESAFHASYASRAQSQAANQLGAIGGAPTGGAQLANNLRTLGQYNMEMGQIYARHVLYSDRLFQLIDQSSALTDAAKKLANQLGAPSCGTLADQG
;
A
#
# COMPACT_ATOMS: atom_id res chain seq x y z
N MET A 1 -3.28 -10.71 -59.45
CA MET A 1 -2.46 -10.15 -58.34
C MET A 1 -1.75 -11.32 -57.67
N ILE A 2 -0.58 -11.72 -58.19
CA ILE A 2 0.78 -11.33 -57.73
C ILE A 2 1.04 -11.89 -56.31
N VAL A 3 1.56 -13.13 -56.22
CA VAL A 3 2.94 -13.53 -55.81
C VAL A 3 3.13 -13.43 -54.27
N ARG A 4 3.02 -14.51 -53.48
CA ARG A 4 4.00 -15.58 -53.12
C ARG A 4 5.36 -15.08 -52.58
N GLU A 5 5.85 -15.85 -51.59
CA GLU A 5 7.22 -15.94 -51.02
C GLU A 5 7.42 -15.23 -49.66
N ARG A 6 7.58 -15.96 -48.53
CA ARG A 6 8.62 -16.92 -48.07
C ARG A 6 9.89 -16.23 -47.52
N VAL A 7 10.14 -16.54 -46.24
CA VAL A 7 11.45 -16.75 -45.60
C VAL A 7 12.23 -15.43 -45.39
N VAL A 8 12.80 -15.11 -44.23
CA VAL A 8 14.03 -15.68 -43.66
C VAL A 8 14.10 -15.33 -42.17
N THR A 9 14.32 -16.33 -41.33
CA THR A 9 14.88 -16.18 -39.98
C THR A 9 16.37 -15.87 -40.09
N VAL A 10 16.87 -14.76 -39.53
CA VAL A 10 18.30 -14.59 -39.25
C VAL A 10 18.50 -14.35 -37.76
N MET A 11 19.27 -15.26 -37.19
CA MET A 11 19.74 -15.30 -35.82
C MET A 11 21.07 -14.52 -35.68
N ILE A 12 21.24 -13.90 -34.50
CA ILE A 12 22.49 -13.86 -33.70
C ILE A 12 23.61 -12.84 -34.05
N ALA A 13 23.94 -12.09 -32.98
CA ALA A 13 25.22 -11.49 -32.55
C ALA A 13 25.87 -10.39 -33.38
N SER A 14 26.20 -9.27 -32.72
CA SER A 14 27.56 -9.07 -32.18
C SER A 14 27.69 -7.71 -31.48
N ARG A 15 28.70 -7.65 -30.62
CA ARG A 15 28.99 -6.64 -29.59
C ARG A 15 29.54 -5.33 -30.17
N ARG A 16 29.16 -4.24 -29.50
CA ARG A 16 29.92 -2.99 -29.26
C ARG A 16 30.26 -2.11 -30.47
N THR A 17 30.32 -0.82 -30.12
CA THR A 17 31.05 0.29 -30.75
C THR A 17 30.32 1.16 -31.78
N LEU A 18 30.45 2.48 -31.52
CA LEU A 18 30.28 3.65 -32.38
C LEU A 18 28.88 4.24 -32.60
N THR A 19 28.54 5.16 -31.69
CA THR A 19 28.50 6.61 -31.98
C THR A 19 28.46 7.01 -33.46
N HIS A 20 27.30 7.47 -33.95
CA HIS A 20 27.08 8.85 -34.41
C HIS A 20 25.75 9.00 -35.16
N LEU A 21 24.98 9.99 -34.69
CA LEU A 21 24.35 11.00 -35.53
C LEU A 21 23.30 10.54 -36.56
N ILE A 22 22.03 10.49 -36.16
CA ILE A 22 20.93 10.95 -37.03
C ILE A 22 19.96 11.78 -36.20
N ILE A 23 20.18 13.10 -36.21
CA ILE A 23 19.15 14.09 -35.94
C ILE A 23 18.33 14.17 -37.22
N LEU A 24 17.13 13.58 -37.25
CA LEU A 24 16.13 13.92 -38.26
C LEU A 24 14.86 14.40 -37.57
N THR A 25 14.60 15.67 -37.81
CA THR A 25 13.40 16.45 -37.53
C THR A 25 12.12 15.73 -37.98
N ALA A 26 11.24 15.40 -37.03
CA ALA A 26 9.83 15.14 -37.31
C ALA A 26 8.99 15.86 -36.25
N ARG A 27 8.69 17.12 -36.53
CA ARG A 27 7.64 17.86 -35.83
C ARG A 27 6.31 17.50 -36.49
N VAL A 28 5.36 17.11 -35.64
CA VAL A 28 3.89 17.15 -35.83
C VAL A 28 3.28 16.02 -36.68
N LEU A 29 2.76 15.00 -36.00
CA LEU A 29 1.33 14.66 -36.05
C LEU A 29 0.94 13.82 -34.84
N ALA A 30 0.00 14.34 -34.08
CA ALA A 30 -0.55 13.79 -32.86
C ALA A 30 -1.31 12.48 -33.12
N GLY A 31 -1.02 11.47 -32.31
CA GLY A 31 -1.82 10.27 -32.16
C GLY A 31 -1.70 9.84 -30.70
N ALA A 32 -2.68 10.25 -29.90
CA ALA A 32 -2.73 10.11 -28.45
C ALA A 32 -2.71 8.64 -28.01
N PHE A 33 -1.52 8.11 -27.73
CA PHE A 33 -1.36 7.05 -26.74
C PHE A 33 -0.84 7.71 -25.49
N GLY A 34 -1.76 8.15 -24.63
CA GLY A 34 -1.42 8.59 -23.28
C GLY A 34 -0.68 7.46 -22.58
N ALA A 35 0.62 7.64 -22.35
CA ALA A 35 1.34 6.86 -21.37
C ALA A 35 0.54 6.93 -20.06
N PRO A 36 0.36 5.82 -19.31
CA PRO A 36 -0.27 5.89 -18.00
C PRO A 36 0.54 6.89 -17.18
N SER A 37 -0.07 8.03 -16.85
CA SER A 37 0.54 9.02 -15.99
C SER A 37 0.82 8.31 -14.68
N SER A 38 2.10 8.08 -14.37
CA SER A 38 2.51 7.72 -13.03
C SER A 38 2.01 8.83 -12.13
N VAL A 39 0.97 8.54 -11.35
CA VAL A 39 0.43 9.43 -10.33
C VAL A 39 1.52 9.55 -9.26
N SER A 40 2.47 10.45 -9.48
CA SER A 40 3.41 10.84 -8.45
C SER A 40 2.59 11.50 -7.36
N ALA A 41 2.62 10.95 -6.15
CA ALA A 41 2.17 11.69 -4.99
C ALA A 41 2.87 13.07 -4.98
N ALA A 42 2.16 14.12 -4.56
CA ALA A 42 2.83 15.38 -4.25
C ALA A 42 3.94 15.05 -3.22
N PRO A 43 5.22 15.38 -3.48
CA PRO A 43 6.34 14.95 -2.61
C PRO A 43 6.14 15.34 -1.13
N ASP A 44 5.44 16.46 -0.91
CA ASP A 44 5.14 16.99 0.42
C ASP A 44 4.05 16.20 1.14
N TRP A 45 3.10 15.60 0.43
CA TRP A 45 2.07 14.76 1.04
C TRP A 45 2.67 13.43 1.49
N ALA A 46 3.47 12.79 0.63
CA ALA A 46 4.04 11.47 0.90
C ALA A 46 4.96 11.48 2.13
N SER A 47 5.79 12.51 2.26
CA SER A 47 6.67 12.68 3.42
C SER A 47 5.90 12.93 4.74
N GLN A 48 4.82 13.71 4.70
CA GLN A 48 3.95 13.91 5.86
C GLN A 48 3.22 12.61 6.23
N ALA A 49 2.68 11.90 5.24
CA ALA A 49 2.03 10.61 5.44
C ALA A 49 2.99 9.58 6.06
N GLU A 50 4.25 9.54 5.60
CA GLU A 50 5.29 8.68 6.16
C GLU A 50 5.61 9.01 7.61
N SER A 51 5.67 10.30 7.97
CA SER A 51 5.87 10.72 9.36
C SER A 51 4.69 10.30 10.26
N VAL A 52 3.46 10.52 9.80
CA VAL A 52 2.24 10.13 10.52
C VAL A 52 2.20 8.61 10.76
N CYS A 53 2.45 7.82 9.72
CA CYS A 53 2.33 6.38 9.81
C CYS A 53 3.49 5.73 10.59
N SER A 54 4.71 6.24 10.46
CA SER A 54 5.84 5.77 11.28
C SER A 54 5.64 6.04 12.78
N GLN A 55 5.08 7.20 13.14
CA GLN A 55 4.65 7.47 14.53
C GLN A 55 3.56 6.50 14.99
N GLY A 56 2.60 6.20 14.11
CA GLY A 56 1.59 5.17 14.35
C GLY A 56 2.20 3.79 14.63
N VAL A 57 3.21 3.37 13.87
CA VAL A 57 3.91 2.09 14.10
C VAL A 57 4.54 2.06 15.49
N THR A 58 5.28 3.11 15.86
CA THR A 58 5.87 3.22 17.20
C THR A 58 4.80 3.19 18.29
N SER A 59 3.65 3.84 18.08
CA SER A 59 2.54 3.81 19.03
C SER A 59 1.92 2.41 19.16
N ALA A 60 1.76 1.66 18.06
CA ALA A 60 1.21 0.31 18.10
C ALA A 60 2.13 -0.68 18.83
N GLN A 61 3.45 -0.52 18.70
CA GLN A 61 4.46 -1.35 19.34
C GLN A 61 4.60 -1.14 20.86
N GLN A 62 3.90 -0.16 21.43
CA GLN A 62 3.87 0.09 22.87
C GLN A 62 2.86 -0.79 23.62
N ALA A 63 2.26 -1.78 22.95
CA ALA A 63 1.37 -2.74 23.59
C ALA A 63 2.08 -3.46 24.76
N PRO A 64 1.46 -3.54 25.95
CA PRO A 64 2.08 -4.18 27.11
C PRO A 64 2.10 -5.71 26.96
N HIS A 65 3.20 -6.33 27.38
CA HIS A 65 3.28 -7.77 27.60
C HIS A 65 2.67 -8.12 28.96
N VAL A 66 1.61 -8.93 28.96
CA VAL A 66 0.82 -9.25 30.18
C VAL A 66 0.84 -10.72 30.57
N GLY A 67 1.64 -11.55 29.89
CA GLY A 67 1.93 -12.94 30.29
C GLY A 67 0.82 -13.96 29.99
N ASN A 68 -0.37 -13.50 29.59
CA ASN A 68 -1.46 -14.31 29.03
C ASN A 68 -1.65 -13.94 27.55
N ILE A 69 -1.66 -14.94 26.67
CA ILE A 69 -1.73 -14.76 25.23
C ILE A 69 -3.03 -14.08 24.76
N ASP A 70 -4.16 -14.34 25.43
CA ASP A 70 -5.45 -13.74 25.07
C ASP A 70 -5.48 -12.27 25.46
N ASP A 71 -5.01 -11.96 26.66
CA ASP A 71 -4.90 -10.58 27.13
C ASP A 71 -3.89 -9.80 26.30
N GLU A 72 -2.75 -10.41 25.97
CA GLU A 72 -1.73 -9.83 25.10
C GLU A 72 -2.30 -9.54 23.70
N SER A 73 -3.00 -10.51 23.09
CA SER A 73 -3.67 -10.31 21.81
C SER A 73 -4.71 -9.17 21.87
N ALA A 74 -5.47 -9.08 22.96
CA ALA A 74 -6.42 -8.00 23.18
C ALA A 74 -5.74 -6.62 23.29
N PHE A 75 -4.61 -6.53 24.01
CA PHE A 75 -3.83 -5.31 24.12
C PHE A 75 -3.21 -4.90 22.80
N HIS A 76 -2.57 -5.84 22.09
CA HIS A 76 -1.99 -5.59 20.77
C HIS A 76 -3.04 -5.06 19.80
N ALA A 77 -4.20 -5.73 19.69
CA ALA A 77 -5.26 -5.30 18.79
C ALA A 77 -5.85 -3.92 19.18
N SER A 78 -5.96 -3.62 20.47
CA SER A 78 -6.40 -2.30 20.97
C SER A 78 -5.41 -1.18 20.64
N TYR A 79 -4.10 -1.43 20.81
CA TYR A 79 -3.06 -0.45 20.48
C TYR A 79 -2.96 -0.23 18.97
N ALA A 80 -3.00 -1.30 18.17
CA ALA A 80 -3.05 -1.22 16.71
C ALA A 80 -4.27 -0.42 16.22
N SER A 81 -5.45 -0.70 16.78
CA SER A 81 -6.70 0.01 16.46
C SER A 81 -6.59 1.51 16.66
N ARG A 82 -6.06 1.93 17.81
CA ARG A 82 -5.87 3.35 18.15
C ARG A 82 -4.87 4.01 17.21
N ALA A 83 -3.72 3.39 16.98
CA ALA A 83 -2.69 3.92 16.11
C ALA A 83 -3.19 4.08 14.66
N GLN A 84 -3.86 3.06 14.12
CA GLN A 84 -4.42 3.08 12.77
C GLN A 84 -5.53 4.14 12.62
N SER A 85 -6.41 4.27 13.62
CA SER A 85 -7.47 5.29 13.62
C SER A 85 -6.90 6.71 13.69
N GLN A 86 -5.88 6.94 14.53
CA GLN A 86 -5.21 8.22 14.63
C GLN A 86 -4.50 8.59 13.32
N ALA A 87 -3.73 7.65 12.75
CA ALA A 87 -3.07 7.85 11.47
C ALA A 87 -4.08 8.14 10.35
N ALA A 88 -5.19 7.38 10.28
CA ALA A 88 -6.24 7.62 9.30
C ALA A 88 -6.87 9.02 9.40
N ASN A 89 -7.04 9.54 10.61
CA ASN A 89 -7.56 10.90 10.83
C ASN A 89 -6.53 11.96 10.42
N GLN A 90 -5.26 11.77 10.79
CA GLN A 90 -4.18 12.69 10.43
C GLN A 90 -3.94 12.71 8.92
N LEU A 91 -3.88 11.55 8.26
CA LEU A 91 -3.77 11.43 6.80
C LEU A 91 -4.90 12.15 6.07
N GLY A 92 -6.13 12.06 6.59
CA GLY A 92 -7.29 12.77 6.05
C GLY A 92 -7.22 14.30 6.19
N ALA A 93 -6.36 14.80 7.08
CA ALA A 93 -6.14 16.23 7.28
C ALA A 93 -4.94 16.79 6.48
N ILE A 94 -4.10 15.93 5.90
CA ILE A 94 -2.97 16.38 5.06
C ILE A 94 -3.53 16.94 3.75
N GLY A 95 -3.29 18.23 3.50
CA GLY A 95 -3.68 18.89 2.25
C GLY A 95 -2.94 18.32 1.03
N GLY A 96 -3.55 18.41 -0.15
CA GLY A 96 -2.91 17.99 -1.40
C GLY A 96 -2.77 16.47 -1.56
N ALA A 97 -3.64 15.70 -0.91
CA ALA A 97 -3.63 14.24 -1.02
C ALA A 97 -3.76 13.77 -2.48
N PRO A 98 -2.87 12.86 -2.94
CA PRO A 98 -2.96 12.29 -4.27
C PRO A 98 -4.18 11.37 -4.40
N THR A 99 -4.51 11.02 -5.65
CA THR A 99 -5.50 9.97 -5.92
C THR A 99 -5.12 8.69 -5.18
N GLY A 100 -6.02 8.18 -4.34
CA GLY A 100 -5.78 7.02 -3.48
C GLY A 100 -5.40 7.36 -2.04
N GLY A 101 -4.99 8.59 -1.70
CA GLY A 101 -4.68 8.99 -0.33
C GLY A 101 -5.88 8.83 0.63
N ALA A 102 -7.08 9.24 0.19
CA ALA A 102 -8.32 9.04 0.94
C ALA A 102 -8.67 7.55 1.12
N GLN A 103 -8.39 6.72 0.11
CA GLN A 103 -8.60 5.29 0.18
C GLN A 103 -7.64 4.64 1.20
N LEU A 104 -6.37 5.05 1.23
CA LEU A 104 -5.41 4.57 2.22
C LEU A 104 -5.86 4.91 3.64
N ALA A 105 -6.31 6.14 3.89
CA ALA A 105 -6.86 6.54 5.18
C ALA A 105 -8.09 5.70 5.57
N ASN A 106 -8.99 5.41 4.62
CA ASN A 106 -10.16 4.56 4.87
C ASN A 106 -9.79 3.10 5.14
N ASN A 107 -8.80 2.55 4.44
CA ASN A 107 -8.30 1.20 4.70
C ASN A 107 -7.73 1.09 6.13
N LEU A 108 -6.90 2.05 6.55
CA LEU A 108 -6.37 2.09 7.91
C LEU A 108 -7.48 2.22 8.96
N ARG A 109 -8.49 3.07 8.72
CA ARG A 109 -9.64 3.19 9.62
C ARG A 109 -10.42 1.88 9.75
N THR A 110 -10.60 1.17 8.65
CA THR A 110 -11.32 -0.11 8.62
C THR A 110 -10.52 -1.22 9.32
N LEU A 111 -9.20 -1.28 9.08
CA LEU A 111 -8.31 -2.17 9.84
C LEU A 111 -8.39 -1.88 11.35
N GLY A 112 -8.42 -0.60 11.73
CA GLY A 112 -8.58 -0.22 13.12
C GLY A 112 -9.89 -0.70 13.74
N GLN A 113 -10.97 -0.73 12.97
CA GLN A 113 -12.26 -1.29 13.42
C GLN A 113 -12.19 -2.80 13.58
N TYR A 114 -11.56 -3.52 12.64
CA TYR A 114 -11.37 -4.97 12.76
C TYR A 114 -10.51 -5.32 13.97
N ASN A 115 -9.40 -4.61 14.20
CA ASN A 115 -8.55 -4.82 15.36
C ASN A 115 -9.28 -4.54 16.68
N MET A 116 -10.13 -3.51 16.73
CA MET A 116 -10.97 -3.29 17.91
C MET A 116 -11.90 -4.47 18.17
N GLU A 117 -12.54 -5.01 17.13
CA GLU A 117 -13.47 -6.14 17.26
C GLU A 117 -12.74 -7.44 17.65
N MET A 118 -11.60 -7.73 17.02
CA MET A 118 -10.74 -8.87 17.39
C MET A 118 -10.27 -8.75 18.84
N GLY A 119 -9.82 -7.57 19.27
CA GLY A 119 -9.43 -7.32 20.66
C GLY A 119 -10.55 -7.58 21.67
N GLN A 120 -11.80 -7.21 21.33
CA GLN A 120 -12.97 -7.53 22.17
C GLN A 120 -13.24 -9.04 22.23
N ILE A 121 -12.99 -9.77 21.14
CA ILE A 121 -13.13 -11.24 21.11
C ILE A 121 -12.05 -11.90 21.97
N TYR A 122 -10.78 -11.49 21.82
CA TYR A 122 -9.66 -11.98 22.62
C TYR A 122 -9.87 -11.74 24.12
N ALA A 123 -10.34 -10.55 24.51
CA ALA A 123 -10.64 -10.21 25.91
C ALA A 123 -11.75 -11.07 26.54
N ARG A 124 -12.54 -11.80 25.74
CA ARG A 124 -13.53 -12.77 26.23
C ARG A 124 -12.99 -14.21 26.26
N HIS A 125 -11.71 -14.43 25.94
CA HIS A 125 -11.08 -15.75 25.80
C HIS A 125 -11.81 -16.65 24.78
N VAL A 126 -12.37 -16.05 23.72
CA VAL A 126 -13.09 -16.78 22.66
C VAL A 126 -12.19 -16.91 21.43
N LEU A 127 -11.39 -17.98 21.38
CA LEU A 127 -10.45 -18.21 20.29
C LEU A 127 -11.04 -18.95 19.08
N TYR A 128 -12.16 -19.65 19.27
CA TYR A 128 -12.84 -20.40 18.22
C TYR A 128 -14.18 -19.75 17.92
N SER A 129 -14.15 -18.74 17.05
CA SER A 129 -15.31 -17.99 16.61
C SER A 129 -15.25 -17.80 15.11
N ASP A 130 -16.31 -18.16 14.41
CA ASP A 130 -16.44 -17.89 12.97
C ASP A 130 -16.23 -16.41 12.66
N ARG A 131 -16.66 -15.53 13.57
CA ARG A 131 -16.45 -14.09 13.43
C ARG A 131 -14.98 -13.71 13.55
N LEU A 132 -14.23 -14.34 14.45
CA LEU A 132 -12.79 -14.09 14.58
C LEU A 132 -12.05 -14.51 13.31
N PHE A 133 -12.36 -15.69 12.77
CA PHE A 133 -11.76 -16.15 11.51
C PHE A 133 -12.11 -15.23 10.33
N GLN A 134 -13.36 -14.81 10.22
CA GLN A 134 -13.77 -13.83 9.20
C GLN A 134 -13.01 -12.51 9.33
N LEU A 135 -12.80 -12.02 10.55
CA LEU A 135 -12.04 -10.78 10.78
C LEU A 135 -10.57 -10.93 10.37
N ILE A 136 -9.94 -12.07 10.66
CA ILE A 136 -8.56 -12.37 10.25
C ILE A 136 -8.43 -12.40 8.72
N ASP A 137 -9.36 -13.06 8.02
CA ASP A 137 -9.34 -13.11 6.56
C ASP A 137 -9.56 -11.72 5.94
N GLN A 138 -10.51 -10.96 6.49
CA GLN A 138 -10.82 -9.60 6.05
C GLN A 138 -9.68 -8.62 6.33
N SER A 139 -9.02 -8.73 7.50
CA SER A 139 -7.89 -7.89 7.86
C SER A 139 -6.69 -8.18 6.97
N SER A 140 -6.37 -9.46 6.73
CA SER A 140 -5.25 -9.87 5.87
C SER A 140 -5.39 -9.30 4.45
N ALA A 141 -6.55 -9.49 3.81
CA ALA A 141 -6.78 -8.98 2.45
C ALA A 141 -6.71 -7.44 2.39
N LEU A 142 -7.21 -6.76 3.42
CA LEU A 142 -7.19 -5.30 3.49
C LEU A 142 -5.80 -4.76 3.78
N THR A 143 -5.00 -5.45 4.60
CA THR A 143 -3.60 -5.13 4.88
C THR A 143 -2.76 -5.21 3.62
N ASP A 144 -2.92 -6.25 2.80
CA ASP A 144 -2.21 -6.37 1.52
C ASP A 144 -2.57 -5.23 0.55
N ALA A 145 -3.86 -4.87 0.48
CA ALA A 145 -4.32 -3.74 -0.31
C ALA A 145 -3.74 -2.41 0.20
N ALA A 146 -3.71 -2.20 1.52
CA ALA A 146 -3.12 -1.01 2.15
C ALA A 146 -1.61 -0.93 1.91
N LYS A 147 -0.86 -2.03 2.07
CA LYS A 147 0.58 -2.13 1.80
C LYS A 147 0.89 -1.75 0.35
N LYS A 148 0.17 -2.32 -0.61
CA LYS A 148 0.34 -2.01 -2.03
C LYS A 148 0.09 -0.54 -2.31
N LEU A 149 -0.99 0.01 -1.80
CA LEU A 149 -1.35 1.42 -2.01
C LEU A 149 -0.36 2.37 -1.33
N ALA A 150 0.05 2.09 -0.10
CA ALA A 150 1.06 2.84 0.63
C ALA A 150 2.39 2.95 -0.15
N ASN A 151 2.86 1.85 -0.72
CA ASN A 151 4.06 1.84 -1.57
C ASN A 151 3.88 2.66 -2.85
N GLN A 152 2.72 2.58 -3.49
CA GLN A 152 2.40 3.38 -4.69
C GLN A 152 2.37 4.89 -4.39
N LEU A 153 1.92 5.26 -3.19
CA LEU A 153 1.81 6.64 -2.75
C LEU A 153 3.09 7.19 -2.11
N GLY A 154 4.16 6.39 -1.99
CA GLY A 154 5.43 6.80 -1.42
C GLY A 154 5.44 6.93 0.11
N ALA A 155 4.52 6.27 0.80
CA ALA A 155 4.40 6.27 2.26
C ALA A 155 4.43 4.83 2.83
N PRO A 156 5.54 4.07 2.62
CA PRO A 156 5.63 2.65 2.95
C PRO A 156 5.33 2.31 4.42
N SER A 157 5.64 3.22 5.36
CA SER A 157 5.31 3.02 6.78
C SER A 157 3.81 2.87 7.04
N CYS A 158 2.95 3.41 6.19
CA CYS A 158 1.50 3.19 6.28
C CYS A 158 1.13 1.73 6.00
N GLY A 159 1.90 1.04 5.14
CA GLY A 159 1.79 -0.40 4.94
C GLY A 159 2.26 -1.19 6.16
N THR A 160 3.34 -0.75 6.81
CA THR A 160 3.82 -1.34 8.08
C THR A 160 2.82 -1.13 9.21
N LEU A 161 2.15 0.03 9.26
CA LEU A 161 1.10 0.32 10.25
C LEU A 161 -0.15 -0.52 10.02
N ALA A 162 -0.52 -0.76 8.76
CA ALA A 162 -1.62 -1.67 8.41
C ALA A 162 -1.38 -3.09 8.96
N ASP A 163 -0.12 -3.51 9.06
CA ASP A 163 0.31 -4.85 9.52
C ASP A 163 0.41 -5.02 11.04
N GLN A 164 0.06 -4.00 11.84
CA GLN A 164 0.22 -4.06 13.30
C GLN A 164 -0.93 -4.78 14.02
N GLY A 165 -1.94 -5.26 13.28
CA GLY A 165 -3.21 -5.79 13.79
C GLY A 165 -3.30 -7.30 13.80
#